data_AF-A0A7K1KLC7-F1
#
_entry.id   AF-A0A7K1KLC7-F1
#
_cell.length_a   1.000
_cell.length_b   1.000
_cell.length_c   1.000
_cell.angle_alpha   90.00
_cell.angle_beta   90.00
_cell.angle_gamma   90.00
#
_symmetry.space_group_name_H-M   'P 1'
#
loop_
_entity.id
_entity.type
_entity.pdbx_description
1 polymer ?
#
loop_
_entity_poly.entity_id
_entity_poly.type
_entity_poly.pdbx_seq_one_letter_code
_entity_poly.pdbx_strand_id
1 'polypeptide(L)'
;MEYIQLMLEGKTLKKCAEALDISITTAFYWRHKVLHALFKLGDGQKLTGVLETDETYFLESYKGKRDLTFRKARKRGGKAAKRGISKEQVAVMAVISRDGSIVCKTSGRGGTTPKKIHDTVGDILDPKAILVTDAAAAFRKYAEQNGMQHVWVNPN
;
A
#
# COMPACT_ATOMS: atom_id res chain seq x y z
N MET A 1 -14.59 -15.05 13.02
CA MET A 1 -14.49 -13.61 13.29
C MET A 1 -13.26 -13.28 14.15
N GLU A 2 -12.98 -14.04 15.20
CA GLU A 2 -11.89 -13.77 16.16
C GLU A 2 -10.47 -13.62 15.54
N TYR A 3 -10.10 -14.46 14.56
CA TYR A 3 -8.80 -14.33 13.88
C TYR A 3 -8.59 -12.96 13.20
N ILE A 4 -9.65 -12.40 12.60
CA ILE A 4 -9.60 -11.09 11.94
C ILE A 4 -9.40 -9.99 12.98
N GLN A 5 -10.09 -10.07 14.12
CA GLN A 5 -9.91 -9.13 15.23
C GLN A 5 -8.46 -9.14 15.74
N LEU A 6 -7.87 -10.32 15.94
CA LEU A 6 -6.46 -10.44 16.32
C LEU A 6 -5.51 -9.86 15.26
N MET A 7 -5.85 -9.93 13.98
CA MET A 7 -5.10 -9.25 12.92
C MET A 7 -5.21 -7.72 13.01
N LEU A 8 -6.40 -7.18 13.26
CA LEU A 8 -6.64 -5.74 13.42
C LEU A 8 -5.88 -5.18 14.63
N GLU A 9 -5.79 -5.94 15.72
CA GLU A 9 -4.97 -5.62 16.89
C GLU A 9 -3.45 -5.77 16.66
N GLY A 10 -3.03 -6.17 15.45
CA GLY A 10 -1.63 -6.29 15.08
C GLY A 10 -0.90 -7.47 15.75
N LYS A 11 -1.62 -8.50 16.21
CA LYS A 11 -1.01 -9.66 16.88
C LYS A 11 -0.12 -10.47 15.94
N THR A 12 0.94 -11.02 16.50
CA THR A 12 1.86 -11.91 15.77
C THR A 12 1.20 -13.25 15.49
N LEU A 13 1.69 -14.00 14.48
CA LEU A 13 1.17 -15.34 14.17
C LEU A 13 1.20 -16.28 15.38
N LYS A 14 2.24 -16.18 16.22
CA LYS A 14 2.36 -16.96 17.47
C LYS A 14 1.24 -16.62 18.45
N LYS A 15 1.01 -15.33 18.70
CA LYS A 15 -0.10 -14.88 19.56
C LYS A 15 -1.46 -15.27 19.02
N CYS A 16 -1.66 -15.23 17.70
CA CYS A 16 -2.90 -15.72 17.09
C CYS A 16 -3.08 -17.23 17.23
N ALA A 17 -1.99 -17.99 17.09
CA ALA A 17 -1.97 -19.44 17.25
C ALA A 17 -2.30 -19.86 18.68
N GLU A 18 -1.66 -19.21 19.66
CA GLU A 18 -1.91 -19.42 21.09
C GLU A 18 -3.34 -19.04 21.49
N ALA A 19 -3.84 -17.88 21.04
CA ALA A 19 -5.16 -17.39 21.42
C ALA A 19 -6.32 -18.27 20.89
N LEU A 20 -6.13 -18.91 19.73
CA LEU A 20 -7.16 -19.72 19.08
C LEU A 20 -6.93 -21.23 19.17
N ASP A 21 -5.89 -21.65 19.90
CA ASP A 21 -5.44 -23.05 19.98
C ASP A 21 -5.27 -23.72 18.60
N ILE A 22 -4.55 -23.04 17.69
CA ILE A 22 -4.26 -23.53 16.34
C ILE A 22 -2.75 -23.57 16.07
N SER A 23 -2.34 -24.34 15.06
CA SER A 23 -0.94 -24.31 14.62
C SER A 23 -0.54 -22.94 14.03
N ILE A 24 0.73 -22.56 14.18
CA ILE A 24 1.30 -21.34 13.55
C ILE A 24 1.11 -21.39 12.02
N THR A 25 1.21 -22.57 11.43
CA THR A 25 1.01 -22.80 9.98
C THR A 25 -0.42 -22.47 9.57
N THR A 26 -1.41 -22.93 10.35
CA THR A 26 -2.83 -22.61 10.13
C THR A 26 -3.05 -21.09 10.21
N ALA A 27 -2.54 -20.45 11.27
CA ALA A 27 -2.61 -19.01 11.42
C ALA A 27 -1.97 -18.27 10.23
N PHE A 28 -0.86 -18.76 9.68
CA PHE A 28 -0.20 -18.18 8.51
C PHE A 28 -1.09 -18.27 7.26
N TYR A 29 -1.63 -19.46 6.96
CA TYR A 29 -2.51 -19.65 5.81
C TYR A 29 -3.79 -18.82 5.90
N TRP A 30 -4.39 -18.73 7.09
CA TRP A 30 -5.57 -17.91 7.31
C TRP A 30 -5.29 -16.43 7.05
N ARG A 31 -4.11 -15.93 7.48
CA ARG A 31 -3.67 -14.56 7.15
C ARG A 31 -3.64 -14.31 5.65
N HIS A 32 -3.05 -15.24 4.91
CA HIS A 32 -2.97 -15.14 3.46
C HIS A 32 -4.35 -15.17 2.80
N LYS A 33 -5.26 -16.04 3.26
CA LYS A 33 -6.64 -16.11 2.76
C LYS A 33 -7.39 -14.80 2.99
N VAL A 34 -7.32 -14.24 4.21
CA VAL A 34 -7.95 -12.95 4.53
C VAL A 34 -7.38 -11.82 3.68
N LEU A 35 -6.05 -11.69 3.62
CA LEU A 35 -5.40 -10.64 2.82
C LEU A 35 -5.69 -10.77 1.32
N HIS A 36 -5.74 -12.00 0.81
CA HIS A 36 -6.08 -12.26 -0.59
C HIS A 36 -7.54 -11.91 -0.89
N ALA A 37 -8.47 -12.25 0.01
CA ALA A 37 -9.87 -11.85 -0.12
C ALA A 37 -10.03 -10.33 -0.12
N LEU A 38 -9.37 -9.62 0.80
CA LEU A 38 -9.36 -8.15 0.84
C LEU A 38 -8.78 -7.54 -0.44
N PHE A 39 -7.68 -8.09 -0.95
CA PHE A 39 -7.10 -7.66 -2.22
C PHE A 39 -8.10 -7.81 -3.37
N LYS A 40 -8.83 -8.93 -3.41
CA LYS A 40 -9.79 -9.22 -4.48
C LYS A 40 -11.06 -8.36 -4.44
N LEU A 41 -11.43 -7.79 -3.28
CA LEU A 41 -12.58 -6.88 -3.20
C LEU A 41 -12.36 -5.57 -3.97
N GLY A 42 -11.12 -5.07 -4.05
CA GLY A 42 -10.78 -3.83 -4.77
C GLY A 42 -10.17 -4.07 -6.16
N ASP A 43 -9.99 -5.31 -6.57
CA ASP A 43 -9.33 -5.66 -7.84
C ASP A 43 -10.33 -5.58 -9.01
N GLY A 44 -10.03 -4.80 -10.04
CA GLY A 44 -10.84 -4.67 -11.26
C GLY A 44 -12.00 -3.66 -11.22
N GLN A 45 -12.22 -2.98 -10.10
CA GLN A 45 -13.23 -1.91 -10.02
C GLN A 45 -12.68 -0.60 -10.58
N LYS A 46 -13.44 0.04 -11.47
CA LYS A 46 -13.19 1.43 -11.87
C LYS A 46 -13.65 2.37 -10.75
N LEU A 47 -12.75 3.23 -10.30
CA LEU A 47 -13.02 4.26 -9.30
C LEU A 47 -13.43 5.56 -10.00
N THR A 48 -14.52 6.16 -9.54
CA THR A 48 -15.14 7.34 -10.17
C THR A 48 -15.36 8.45 -9.15
N GLY A 49 -15.76 9.63 -9.63
CA GLY A 49 -16.07 10.77 -8.76
C GLY A 49 -14.82 11.45 -8.23
N VAL A 50 -14.76 11.66 -6.90
CA VAL A 50 -13.62 12.29 -6.23
C VAL A 50 -12.72 11.21 -5.64
N LEU A 51 -11.47 11.18 -6.08
CA LEU A 51 -10.48 10.16 -5.74
C LEU A 51 -9.35 10.77 -4.93
N GLU A 52 -9.32 10.48 -3.64
CA GLU A 52 -8.25 10.86 -2.73
C GLU A 52 -7.12 9.84 -2.84
N THR A 53 -5.90 10.30 -3.15
CA THR A 53 -4.74 9.42 -3.35
C THR A 53 -3.54 9.90 -2.56
N ASP A 54 -2.89 8.95 -1.88
CA ASP A 54 -1.65 9.18 -1.14
C ASP A 54 -0.74 7.94 -1.19
N GLU A 55 0.55 8.12 -0.90
CA GLU A 55 1.51 7.04 -0.79
C GLU A 55 2.13 6.93 0.60
N THR A 56 2.00 5.76 1.19
CA THR A 56 2.70 5.43 2.42
C THR A 56 3.95 4.59 2.12
N TYR A 57 5.09 5.02 2.67
CA TYR A 57 6.38 4.36 2.45
C TYR A 57 6.76 3.47 3.63
N PHE A 58 7.00 2.19 3.35
CA PHE A 58 7.42 1.20 4.33
C PHE A 58 8.84 0.72 4.05
N LEU A 59 9.67 0.64 5.09
CA LEU A 59 10.99 0.05 4.95
C LEU A 59 10.90 -1.45 4.69
N GLU A 60 11.33 -1.90 3.52
CA GLU A 60 11.11 -3.25 3.05
C GLU A 60 11.71 -4.30 3.99
N SER A 61 10.84 -5.20 4.44
CA SER A 61 11.22 -6.30 5.30
C SER A 61 11.56 -7.51 4.45
N TYR A 62 12.81 -7.97 4.55
CA TYR A 62 13.25 -9.23 3.95
C TYR A 62 13.18 -10.37 4.97
N LYS A 63 12.15 -10.36 5.82
CA LYS A 63 11.98 -11.37 6.87
C LYS A 63 11.90 -12.75 6.22
N GLY A 64 12.73 -13.68 6.68
CA GLY A 64 12.80 -15.04 6.15
C GLY A 64 13.82 -15.23 5.02
N LYS A 65 14.39 -14.15 4.45
CA LYS A 65 15.49 -14.25 3.50
C LYS A 65 16.81 -14.45 4.25
N ARG A 66 17.51 -15.55 3.95
CA ARG A 66 18.79 -15.92 4.59
C ARG A 66 19.97 -15.20 3.96
N ASP A 67 19.99 -15.08 2.63
CA ASP A 67 21.11 -14.51 1.89
C ASP A 67 20.83 -13.06 1.46
N LEU A 68 21.18 -12.11 2.34
CA LEU A 68 21.10 -10.68 2.06
C LEU A 68 22.48 -10.15 1.66
N THR A 69 22.71 -10.00 0.35
CA THR A 69 24.00 -9.54 -0.21
C THR A 69 24.15 -8.02 -0.22
N PHE A 70 23.06 -7.27 -0.14
CA PHE A 70 23.04 -5.81 -0.36
C PHE A 70 22.98 -4.98 0.95
N ARG A 71 22.75 -5.61 2.11
CA ARG A 71 22.80 -4.97 3.44
C ARG A 71 22.82 -5.99 4.57
N LYS A 72 23.23 -5.55 5.77
CA LYS A 72 23.10 -6.35 7.01
C LYS A 72 21.62 -6.58 7.39
N ALA A 73 21.36 -7.69 8.07
CA ALA A 73 20.04 -8.00 8.63
C ALA A 73 19.60 -6.94 9.65
N ARG A 74 18.30 -6.66 9.71
CA ARG A 74 17.71 -5.70 10.66
C ARG A 74 16.36 -6.19 11.19
N LYS A 75 15.99 -5.75 12.40
CA LYS A 75 14.66 -6.01 12.99
C LYS A 75 13.60 -5.10 12.35
N ARG A 76 12.32 -5.48 12.50
CA ARG A 76 11.16 -4.63 12.11
C ARG A 76 11.23 -3.29 12.84
N GLY A 77 10.83 -2.21 12.17
CA GLY A 77 10.87 -0.85 12.74
C GLY A 77 12.26 -0.19 12.75
N GLY A 78 13.28 -0.82 12.15
CA GLY A 78 14.58 -0.17 11.97
C GLY A 78 14.52 1.05 11.05
N LYS A 79 15.57 1.87 11.05
CA LYS A 79 15.70 3.07 10.21
C LYS A 79 16.32 2.75 8.84
N ALA A 80 16.05 3.60 7.86
CA ALA A 80 16.71 3.58 6.56
C ALA A 80 18.18 3.98 6.71
N ALA A 81 19.07 3.52 5.83
CA ALA A 81 20.44 4.02 5.80
C ALA A 81 20.51 5.45 5.23
N LYS A 82 19.61 5.78 4.29
CA LYS A 82 19.53 7.10 3.66
C LYS A 82 18.41 7.96 4.26
N ARG A 83 18.66 9.26 4.38
CA ARG A 83 17.62 10.24 4.73
C ARG A 83 16.62 10.36 3.57
N GLY A 84 15.33 10.46 3.89
CA GLY A 84 14.26 10.59 2.90
C GLY A 84 13.89 9.26 2.21
N ILE A 85 13.12 9.38 1.13
CA ILE A 85 12.65 8.24 0.33
C ILE A 85 13.79 7.72 -0.53
N SER A 86 14.04 6.40 -0.47
CA SER A 86 15.09 5.72 -1.21
C SER A 86 14.61 4.35 -1.70
N LYS A 87 15.48 3.60 -2.38
CA LYS A 87 15.18 2.23 -2.83
C LYS A 87 15.01 1.23 -1.67
N GLU A 88 15.27 1.63 -0.43
CA GLU A 88 15.02 0.80 0.76
C GLU A 88 13.53 0.78 1.18
N GLN A 89 12.75 1.76 0.72
CA GLN A 89 11.33 1.87 1.00
C GLN A 89 10.52 1.31 -0.17
N VAL A 90 9.49 0.53 0.15
CA VAL A 90 8.40 0.16 -0.76
C VAL A 90 7.27 1.16 -0.54
N ALA A 91 6.79 1.74 -1.62
CA ALA A 91 5.64 2.62 -1.63
C ALA A 91 4.36 1.80 -1.80
N VAL A 92 3.37 2.08 -0.96
CA VAL A 92 2.01 1.58 -1.09
C VAL A 92 1.12 2.78 -1.39
N MET A 93 0.51 2.75 -2.57
CA MET A 93 -0.44 3.76 -3.02
C MET A 93 -1.83 3.34 -2.56
N ALA A 94 -2.52 4.24 -1.88
CA ALA A 94 -3.92 4.09 -1.52
C ALA A 94 -4.74 5.08 -2.34
N VAL A 95 -5.78 4.58 -3.01
CA VAL A 95 -6.80 5.38 -3.70
C VAL A 95 -8.12 5.12 -3.01
N ILE A 96 -8.78 6.18 -2.58
CA ILE A 96 -10.07 6.14 -1.91
C ILE A 96 -11.05 7.01 -2.69
N SER A 97 -12.16 6.44 -3.11
CA SER A 97 -13.28 7.21 -3.64
C SER A 97 -14.21 7.66 -2.52
N ARG A 98 -14.88 8.80 -2.71
CA ARG A 98 -15.87 9.30 -1.73
C ARG A 98 -17.07 8.38 -1.49
N ASP A 99 -17.34 7.43 -2.39
CA ASP A 99 -18.36 6.40 -2.20
C ASP A 99 -17.91 5.26 -1.25
N GLY A 100 -16.67 5.31 -0.76
CA GLY A 100 -16.11 4.35 0.19
C GLY A 100 -15.33 3.20 -0.44
N SER A 101 -15.16 3.16 -1.77
CA SER A 101 -14.30 2.17 -2.43
C SER A 101 -12.82 2.48 -2.17
N ILE A 102 -12.06 1.45 -1.80
CA ILE A 102 -10.64 1.59 -1.41
C ILE A 102 -9.81 0.60 -2.21
N VAL A 103 -8.75 1.10 -2.85
CA VAL A 103 -7.75 0.27 -3.53
C VAL A 103 -6.36 0.60 -3.01
N CYS A 104 -5.64 -0.43 -2.55
CA CYS A 104 -4.26 -0.32 -2.10
C CYS A 104 -3.36 -1.21 -2.96
N LYS A 105 -2.40 -0.60 -3.67
CA LYS A 105 -1.46 -1.32 -4.54
C LYS A 105 -0.02 -0.87 -4.27
N THR A 106 0.93 -1.78 -4.38
CA THR A 106 2.36 -1.46 -4.21
C THR A 106 2.89 -0.80 -5.49
N SER A 107 3.42 0.43 -5.42
CA SER A 107 4.00 1.15 -6.57
C SER A 107 5.52 0.92 -6.74
N GLY A 108 6.03 -0.12 -6.07
CA GLY A 108 7.43 -0.54 -6.11
C GLY A 108 8.32 0.20 -5.10
N ARG A 109 9.62 0.25 -5.37
CA ARG A 109 10.63 0.82 -4.46
C ARG A 109 10.99 2.27 -4.81
N GLY A 110 11.26 3.08 -3.80
CA GLY A 110 11.64 4.49 -3.94
C GLY A 110 10.49 5.40 -4.38
N GLY A 111 10.81 6.67 -4.62
CA GLY A 111 9.81 7.71 -4.87
C GLY A 111 8.92 7.43 -6.07
N THR A 112 7.68 7.92 -6.00
CA THR A 112 6.71 7.80 -7.07
C THR A 112 7.06 8.68 -8.27
N THR A 113 6.75 8.17 -9.46
CA THR A 113 6.82 8.89 -10.72
C THR A 113 5.48 8.78 -11.44
N PRO A 114 5.16 9.67 -12.40
CA PRO A 114 3.93 9.55 -13.20
C PRO A 114 3.75 8.18 -13.85
N LYS A 115 4.85 7.59 -14.35
CA LYS A 115 4.84 6.23 -14.89
C LYS A 115 4.43 5.19 -13.84
N LYS A 116 4.97 5.26 -12.62
CA LYS A 116 4.58 4.34 -11.54
C LYS A 116 3.12 4.50 -11.16
N ILE A 117 2.59 5.74 -11.14
CA ILE A 117 1.16 5.98 -10.89
C ILE A 117 0.34 5.27 -11.97
N HIS A 118 0.67 5.49 -13.24
CA HIS A 118 0.00 4.84 -14.36
C HIS A 118 0.04 3.31 -14.26
N ASP A 119 1.23 2.74 -14.08
CA ASP A 119 1.43 1.29 -14.00
C ASP A 119 0.73 0.65 -12.78
N THR A 120 0.53 1.42 -11.70
CA THR A 120 -0.07 0.92 -10.46
C THR A 120 -1.58 1.04 -10.46
N VAL A 121 -2.12 2.22 -10.78
CA VAL A 121 -3.55 2.55 -10.61
C VAL A 121 -4.19 3.14 -11.87
N GLY A 122 -3.45 3.38 -12.95
CA GLY A 122 -4.03 4.01 -14.15
C GLY A 122 -5.17 3.20 -14.77
N ASP A 123 -5.15 1.88 -14.59
CA ASP A 123 -6.20 0.95 -15.01
C ASP A 123 -7.50 1.09 -14.23
N ILE A 124 -7.47 1.56 -12.98
CA ILE A 124 -8.65 1.69 -12.11
C ILE A 124 -9.20 3.12 -12.06
N LEU A 125 -8.39 4.15 -12.37
CA LEU A 125 -8.86 5.53 -12.37
C LEU A 125 -9.79 5.80 -13.57
N ASP A 126 -10.94 6.42 -13.33
CA ASP A 126 -11.75 7.01 -14.39
C ASP A 126 -11.10 8.33 -14.86
N PRO A 127 -10.83 8.50 -16.17
CA PRO A 127 -10.29 9.75 -16.71
C PRO A 127 -11.13 11.01 -16.38
N LYS A 128 -12.43 10.84 -16.12
CA LYS A 128 -13.34 11.94 -15.73
C LYS A 128 -13.37 12.21 -14.23
N ALA A 129 -12.67 11.41 -13.42
CA ALA A 129 -12.61 11.61 -11.98
C ALA A 129 -11.78 12.85 -11.60
N ILE A 130 -12.07 13.38 -10.42
CA ILE A 130 -11.31 14.45 -9.78
C ILE A 130 -10.26 13.80 -8.89
N LEU A 131 -8.99 13.93 -9.26
CA LEU A 131 -7.87 13.44 -8.45
C LEU A 131 -7.55 14.46 -7.36
N VAL A 132 -7.51 14.01 -6.11
CA VAL A 132 -7.19 14.82 -4.93
C VAL A 132 -5.94 14.23 -4.29
N THR A 133 -4.84 14.99 -4.29
CA THR A 133 -3.57 14.55 -3.69
C THR A 133 -2.93 15.66 -2.85
N ASP A 134 -1.85 15.33 -2.16
CA ASP A 134 -0.92 16.34 -1.66
C ASP A 134 -0.25 17.09 -2.83
N ALA A 135 0.51 18.14 -2.52
CA ALA A 135 1.21 18.95 -3.52
C ALA A 135 2.40 18.22 -4.21
N ALA A 136 2.47 16.88 -4.17
CA ALA A 136 3.54 16.13 -4.79
C ALA A 136 3.55 16.29 -6.32
N ALA A 137 4.72 16.65 -6.85
CA ALA A 137 4.90 16.92 -8.28
C ALA A 137 4.61 15.71 -9.20
N ALA A 138 4.67 14.49 -8.67
CA ALA A 138 4.39 13.27 -9.45
C ALA A 138 2.92 13.18 -9.84
N PHE A 139 1.99 13.42 -8.91
CA PHE A 139 0.55 13.39 -9.17
C PHE A 139 0.09 14.52 -10.07
N ARG A 140 0.63 15.73 -9.85
CA ARG A 140 0.36 16.87 -10.73
C ARG A 140 0.72 16.56 -12.19
N LYS A 141 1.95 16.09 -12.43
CA LYS A 141 2.41 15.70 -13.78
C LYS A 141 1.57 14.56 -14.36
N TYR A 142 1.18 13.58 -13.55
CA TYR A 142 0.33 12.49 -13.98
C TYR A 142 -1.04 12.99 -14.44
N ALA A 143 -1.69 13.86 -13.67
CA ALA A 143 -2.99 14.43 -14.03
C ALA A 143 -2.91 15.27 -15.31
N GLU A 144 -1.88 16.12 -15.44
CA GLU A 144 -1.61 16.91 -16.66
C GLU A 144 -1.45 15.99 -17.89
N GLN A 145 -0.68 14.89 -17.77
CA GLN A 145 -0.44 13.94 -18.86
C GLN A 145 -1.68 13.15 -19.29
N ASN A 146 -2.63 12.93 -18.38
CA ASN A 146 -3.83 12.13 -18.62
C ASN A 146 -5.10 12.99 -18.78
N GLY A 147 -4.97 14.32 -18.78
CA GLY A 147 -6.09 15.25 -18.91
C GLY A 147 -7.10 15.17 -17.77
N MET A 148 -6.67 14.75 -16.57
CA MET A 148 -7.53 14.59 -15.41
C MET A 148 -7.66 15.91 -14.64
N GLN A 149 -8.84 16.15 -14.05
CA GLN A 149 -8.99 17.25 -13.10
C GLN A 149 -8.20 16.94 -11.82
N HIS A 150 -7.36 17.88 -11.38
CA HIS A 150 -6.52 17.72 -10.18
C HIS A 150 -6.77 18.84 -9.18
N VAL A 151 -6.97 18.47 -7.92
CA VAL A 151 -7.07 19.38 -6.78
C VAL A 151 -5.98 19.00 -5.79
N TRP A 152 -5.11 19.93 -5.44
CA TRP A 152 -4.13 19.71 -4.39
C TRP A 152 -4.65 20.24 -3.05
N VAL A 153 -4.37 19.52 -1.97
CA VAL A 153 -4.66 19.97 -0.61
C VAL A 153 -3.32 20.25 0.08
N ASN A 154 -3.11 21.50 0.53
CA ASN A 154 -1.97 21.81 1.37
C ASN A 154 -2.25 21.34 2.79
N PRO A 155 -1.35 20.57 3.41
CA PRO A 155 -1.37 20.43 4.86
C PRO A 155 -0.99 21.80 5.45
N ASN A 156 -1.93 22.43 6.16
CA ASN A 156 -1.65 23.59 7.01
C ASN A 156 -0.67 23.21 8.12
#